data_AF-A0A6N7M5T9-F1
#
_entry.id   AF-A0A6N7M5T9-F1
#
_cell.length_a   1.000
_cell.length_b   1.000
_cell.length_c   1.000
_cell.angle_alpha   90.00
_cell.angle_beta   90.00
_cell.angle_gamma   90.00
#
_symmetry.space_group_name_H-M   'P 1'
#
loop_
_entity.id
_entity.type
_entity.pdbx_description
1 polymer ?
#
loop_
_entity_poly.entity_id
_entity_poly.type
_entity_poly.pdbx_seq_one_letter_code
_entity_poly.pdbx_strand_id
1 'polypeptide(L)'
;MRNTSSGITEDYKIKGSNSSPSNWTIASHATGPSEDQFVLYAAFHNVEPGDVDATWADDDLEATNQDCDGSDIFTIDGTQTGVDVPANNPGDYSPSGSDRGMWFRIKTPTSLTVGSGIAQTITVTITAY
;
A
#
# COMPACT_ATOMS: atom_id res chain seq x y z
N MET A 1 2.31 -4.20 -10.01
CA MET A 1 2.08 -5.66 -9.90
C MET A 1 1.53 -6.19 -11.20
N ARG A 2 1.82 -7.45 -11.56
CA ARG A 2 1.41 -8.05 -12.83
C ARG A 2 0.91 -9.47 -12.58
N ASN A 3 -0.33 -9.75 -12.94
CA ASN A 3 -0.87 -11.12 -12.92
C ASN A 3 -0.34 -11.88 -14.16
N THR A 4 0.60 -12.79 -13.95
CA THR A 4 1.19 -13.62 -15.03
C THR A 4 0.57 -15.00 -15.15
N SER A 5 -0.55 -15.25 -14.49
CA SER A 5 -1.24 -16.54 -14.57
C SER A 5 -1.82 -16.79 -15.98
N SER A 6 -2.12 -18.05 -16.30
CA SER A 6 -2.70 -18.42 -17.58
C SER A 6 -4.23 -18.40 -17.51
N GLY A 7 -4.82 -17.21 -17.63
CA GLY A 7 -6.27 -17.03 -17.70
C GLY A 7 -6.99 -17.07 -16.35
N ILE A 8 -6.26 -16.95 -15.24
CA ILE A 8 -6.83 -16.87 -13.89
C ILE A 8 -6.86 -15.41 -13.46
N THR A 9 -7.96 -14.99 -12.85
CA THR A 9 -8.04 -13.70 -12.18
C THR A 9 -7.44 -13.83 -10.79
N GLU A 10 -6.66 -12.85 -10.35
CA GLU A 10 -6.00 -12.84 -9.04
C GLU A 10 -6.58 -11.73 -8.16
N ASP A 11 -6.76 -12.05 -6.88
CA ASP A 11 -6.96 -11.08 -5.82
C ASP A 11 -5.67 -10.89 -5.03
N TYR A 12 -5.46 -9.70 -4.50
CA TYR A 12 -4.29 -9.35 -3.70
C TYR A 12 -4.66 -9.07 -2.25
N LYS A 13 -3.77 -9.48 -1.35
CA LYS A 13 -3.76 -9.08 0.05
C LYS A 13 -2.42 -8.47 0.43
N ILE A 14 -2.43 -7.50 1.35
CA ILE A 14 -1.24 -6.75 1.75
C ILE A 14 -1.14 -6.73 3.27
N LYS A 15 0.09 -6.82 3.78
CA LYS A 15 0.39 -6.55 5.20
C LYS A 15 1.71 -5.82 5.37
N GLY A 16 1.80 -5.00 6.40
CA GLY A 16 3.04 -4.43 6.92
C GLY A 16 3.65 -5.31 8.01
N SER A 17 4.95 -5.19 8.21
CA SER A 17 5.65 -5.76 9.38
C SER A 17 6.86 -4.92 9.70
N ASN A 18 7.06 -4.58 10.97
CA ASN A 18 8.19 -3.81 11.46
C ASN A 18 9.14 -4.71 12.27
N SER A 19 10.44 -4.44 12.22
CA SER A 19 11.44 -5.16 13.02
C SER A 19 11.68 -4.45 14.35
N SER A 20 11.62 -5.14 15.48
CA SER A 20 11.92 -4.54 16.80
C SER A 20 13.44 -4.39 17.04
N PRO A 21 13.92 -3.28 17.62
CA PRO A 21 13.17 -2.06 17.98
C PRO A 21 12.89 -1.19 16.74
N SER A 22 11.66 -0.69 16.61
CA SER A 22 11.23 0.15 15.48
C SER A 22 10.32 1.28 15.94
N ASN A 23 10.51 2.46 15.36
CA ASN A 23 9.58 3.61 15.49
C ASN A 23 8.49 3.62 14.41
N TRP A 24 8.38 2.59 13.59
CA TRP A 24 7.20 2.39 12.75
C TRP A 24 6.02 1.95 13.60
N THR A 25 4.91 2.65 13.44
CA THR A 25 3.61 2.11 13.81
C THR A 25 2.89 1.73 12.54
N ILE A 26 2.44 0.48 12.52
CA ILE A 26 1.52 0.01 11.50
C ILE A 26 0.14 0.46 11.99
N ALA A 27 -0.24 1.68 11.64
CA ALA A 27 -1.53 2.26 12.03
C ALA A 27 -2.36 2.46 10.77
N SER A 28 -3.59 1.94 10.80
CA SER A 28 -4.63 2.22 9.81
C SER A 28 -5.05 3.69 9.80
N HIS A 29 -4.66 4.51 10.77
CA HIS A 29 -4.87 5.96 10.80
C HIS A 29 -3.88 6.63 11.77
N ALA A 30 -2.73 7.10 11.27
CA ALA A 30 -1.88 8.01 12.03
C ALA A 30 -2.39 9.46 11.86
N THR A 31 -2.58 10.18 12.96
CA THR A 31 -3.40 11.41 12.96
C THR A 31 -2.61 12.70 12.67
N GLY A 32 -1.28 12.62 12.54
CA GLY A 32 -0.48 13.77 12.11
C GLY A 32 1.01 13.68 12.41
N PRO A 33 1.78 14.69 11.98
CA PRO A 33 3.25 14.71 12.06
C PRO A 33 3.79 14.92 13.50
N SER A 34 2.91 15.13 14.49
CA SER A 34 3.24 15.30 15.91
C SER A 34 3.34 13.99 16.69
N GLU A 35 2.97 12.85 16.10
CA GLU A 35 3.16 11.53 16.69
C GLU A 35 4.61 11.08 16.40
N ASP A 36 5.36 10.54 17.39
CA ASP A 36 6.74 10.04 17.21
C ASP A 36 6.75 8.69 16.47
N GLN A 37 6.17 8.66 15.28
CA GLN A 37 5.92 7.43 14.52
C GLN A 37 6.07 7.67 13.01
N PHE A 38 6.65 6.70 12.31
CA PHE A 38 6.57 6.63 10.86
C PHE A 38 5.33 5.87 10.42
N VAL A 39 4.72 6.32 9.33
CA VAL A 39 3.47 5.79 8.78
C VAL A 39 3.70 5.48 7.31
N LEU A 40 3.31 4.27 6.87
CA LEU A 40 3.42 3.86 5.48
C LEU A 40 2.03 3.59 4.93
N TYR A 41 1.65 4.40 3.96
CA TYR A 41 0.45 4.23 3.17
C TYR A 41 0.77 3.42 1.91
N ALA A 42 -0.19 2.63 1.45
CA ALA A 42 -0.10 1.92 0.17
C ALA A 42 -1.44 1.99 -0.56
N ALA A 43 -1.42 2.19 -1.89
CA ALA A 43 -2.63 2.15 -2.69
C ALA A 43 -2.34 1.81 -4.15
N PHE A 44 -3.32 1.20 -4.81
CA PHE A 44 -3.32 0.96 -6.25
C PHE A 44 -3.81 2.19 -6.99
N HIS A 45 -3.05 2.62 -7.99
CA HIS A 45 -3.44 3.69 -8.91
C HIS A 45 -2.54 3.69 -10.16
N ASN A 46 -3.11 4.01 -11.32
CA ASN A 46 -2.41 3.99 -12.60
C ASN A 46 -1.55 5.26 -12.84
N VAL A 47 -1.82 6.32 -12.10
CA VAL A 47 -1.09 7.60 -12.12
C VAL A 47 -0.54 7.90 -10.72
N GLU A 48 0.51 8.70 -10.62
CA GLU A 48 0.99 9.21 -9.34
C GLU A 48 -0.13 9.94 -8.58
N PRO A 49 -0.48 9.52 -7.35
CA PRO A 49 -1.42 10.25 -6.52
C PRO A 49 -0.82 11.60 -6.09
N GLY A 50 -1.67 12.61 -5.90
CA GLY A 50 -1.21 13.91 -5.40
C GLY A 50 -0.56 13.80 -4.00
N ASP A 51 0.43 14.64 -3.74
CA ASP A 51 1.02 14.79 -2.40
C ASP A 51 0.13 15.64 -1.48
N VAL A 52 -1.07 15.15 -1.22
CA VAL A 52 -2.02 15.75 -0.26
C VAL A 52 -2.63 14.65 0.60
N ASP A 53 -2.76 14.92 1.90
CA ASP A 53 -3.21 13.93 2.89
C ASP A 53 -4.60 13.36 2.59
N ALA A 54 -5.50 14.17 2.06
CA ALA A 54 -6.85 13.75 1.71
C ALA A 54 -6.92 12.71 0.57
N THR A 55 -5.86 12.55 -0.22
CA THR A 55 -5.81 11.56 -1.33
C THR A 55 -5.47 10.15 -0.84
N TRP A 56 -5.05 10.01 0.42
CA TRP A 56 -4.60 8.74 1.00
C TRP A 56 -5.49 8.34 2.19
N ALA A 57 -6.80 8.56 2.06
CA ALA A 57 -7.77 8.35 3.13
C ALA A 57 -8.01 6.86 3.44
N ASP A 58 -7.79 5.98 2.47
CA ASP A 58 -8.15 4.56 2.54
C ASP A 58 -6.92 3.63 2.43
N ASP A 59 -5.96 3.85 3.31
CA ASP A 59 -4.84 2.93 3.52
C ASP A 59 -5.09 2.06 4.76
N ASP A 60 -5.28 0.76 4.55
CA ASP A 60 -5.43 -0.21 5.65
C ASP A 60 -4.16 -1.06 5.77
N LEU A 61 -2.98 -0.45 5.77
CA LEU A 61 -1.78 -1.24 5.99
C LEU A 61 -1.72 -1.69 7.45
N GLU A 62 -2.05 -2.96 7.69
CA GLU A 62 -2.04 -3.58 9.01
C GLU A 62 -0.94 -4.63 9.18
N ALA A 63 -0.69 -5.05 10.43
CA ALA A 63 0.26 -6.12 10.73
C ALA A 63 -0.27 -7.51 10.29
N THR A 64 -1.58 -7.60 10.07
CA THR A 64 -2.28 -8.75 9.51
C THR A 64 -2.54 -8.56 8.02
N ASN A 65 -2.80 -9.66 7.32
CA ASN A 65 -3.20 -9.58 5.93
C ASN A 65 -4.53 -8.84 5.81
N GLN A 66 -4.55 -7.79 5.01
CA GLN A 66 -5.75 -7.11 4.58
C GLN A 66 -6.03 -7.47 3.13
N ASP A 67 -7.20 -8.06 2.88
CA ASP A 67 -7.65 -8.36 1.53
C ASP A 67 -8.12 -7.06 0.86
N CYS A 68 -7.82 -6.86 -0.42
CA CYS A 68 -8.40 -5.73 -1.16
C CYS A 68 -9.91 -5.96 -1.31
N ASP A 69 -10.72 -4.90 -1.29
CA ASP A 69 -12.19 -5.03 -1.34
C ASP A 69 -12.84 -4.42 -2.59
N GLY A 70 -12.04 -3.80 -3.46
CA GLY A 70 -12.50 -3.27 -4.74
C GLY A 70 -13.17 -1.90 -4.65
N SER A 71 -13.36 -1.33 -3.47
CA SER A 71 -13.95 0.00 -3.29
C SER A 71 -13.12 0.94 -2.43
N ASP A 72 -12.52 0.44 -1.35
CA ASP A 72 -11.99 1.28 -0.29
C ASP A 72 -10.58 0.83 0.12
N ILE A 73 -10.33 -0.47 0.27
CA ILE A 73 -9.03 -0.97 0.75
C ILE A 73 -7.94 -0.90 -0.33
N PHE A 74 -6.86 -0.16 -0.03
CA PHE A 74 -5.68 0.03 -0.87
C PHE A 74 -6.02 0.61 -2.26
N THR A 75 -6.99 1.51 -2.35
CA THR A 75 -7.28 2.25 -3.59
C THR A 75 -7.32 3.75 -3.32
N ILE A 76 -7.06 4.56 -4.33
CA ILE A 76 -7.12 6.03 -4.22
C ILE A 76 -8.52 6.56 -4.54
N ASP A 77 -9.18 5.97 -5.52
CA ASP A 77 -10.47 6.43 -6.05
C ASP A 77 -11.33 5.29 -6.62
N GLY A 78 -10.95 4.03 -6.35
CA GLY A 78 -11.61 2.83 -6.86
C GLY A 78 -11.34 2.54 -8.35
N THR A 79 -10.63 3.39 -9.08
CA THR A 79 -10.38 3.16 -10.51
C THR A 79 -9.37 2.06 -10.77
N GLN A 80 -8.52 1.77 -9.79
CA GLN A 80 -7.60 0.65 -9.82
C GLN A 80 -7.52 0.00 -8.43
N THR A 81 -7.66 -1.31 -8.40
CA THR A 81 -7.75 -2.10 -7.16
C THR A 81 -6.95 -3.40 -7.31
N GLY A 82 -6.67 -4.03 -6.17
CA GLY A 82 -6.07 -5.37 -6.11
C GLY A 82 -7.09 -6.50 -6.20
N VAL A 83 -8.33 -6.23 -6.61
CA VAL A 83 -9.40 -7.23 -6.74
C VAL A 83 -9.63 -7.52 -8.22
N ASP A 84 -9.98 -8.76 -8.52
CA ASP A 84 -10.35 -9.22 -9.85
C ASP A 84 -9.32 -8.83 -10.94
N VAL A 85 -8.02 -8.92 -10.63
CA VAL A 85 -6.97 -8.53 -11.57
C VAL A 85 -6.83 -9.59 -12.66
N PRO A 86 -7.14 -9.28 -13.93
CA PRO A 86 -7.18 -10.28 -14.98
C PRO A 86 -5.76 -10.77 -15.33
N ALA A 87 -5.67 -12.03 -15.77
CA ALA A 87 -4.45 -12.58 -16.33
C ALA A 87 -3.90 -11.74 -17.49
N ASN A 88 -2.59 -11.61 -17.56
CA ASN A 88 -1.93 -10.85 -18.61
C ASN A 88 -2.15 -11.44 -19.99
N ASN A 89 -2.66 -10.60 -20.89
CA ASN A 89 -2.44 -10.74 -22.33
C ASN A 89 -1.23 -9.87 -22.69
N PRO A 90 -0.11 -10.45 -23.16
CA PRO A 90 1.11 -9.70 -23.44
C PRO A 90 0.83 -8.45 -24.30
N GLY A 91 1.15 -7.26 -23.77
CA GLY A 91 1.11 -5.99 -24.50
C GLY A 91 0.02 -4.99 -24.09
N ASP A 92 -0.82 -5.31 -23.11
CA ASP A 92 -1.96 -4.45 -22.74
C ASP A 92 -1.75 -3.71 -21.39
N TYR A 93 -1.07 -2.56 -21.45
CA TYR A 93 -1.02 -1.62 -20.33
C TYR A 93 -2.31 -0.77 -20.35
N SER A 94 -3.34 -1.23 -19.66
CA SER A 94 -4.55 -0.43 -19.43
C SER A 94 -4.89 -0.38 -17.93
N PRO A 95 -5.65 0.63 -17.47
CA PRO A 95 -6.14 0.69 -16.08
C PRO A 95 -6.94 -0.57 -15.68
N SER A 96 -7.64 -1.16 -16.65
CA SER A 96 -8.37 -2.43 -16.58
C SER A 96 -7.52 -3.67 -16.94
N GLY A 97 -6.24 -3.48 -17.24
CA GLY A 97 -5.34 -4.53 -17.74
C GLY A 97 -4.86 -5.46 -16.63
N SER A 98 -3.82 -6.24 -16.88
CA SER A 98 -3.22 -7.14 -15.87
C SER A 98 -2.20 -6.46 -14.96
N ASP A 99 -1.79 -5.24 -15.32
CA ASP A 99 -0.83 -4.44 -14.58
C ASP A 99 -1.54 -3.49 -13.62
N ARG A 100 -1.07 -3.46 -12.37
CA ARG A 100 -1.52 -2.56 -11.31
C ARG A 100 -0.37 -1.65 -10.88
N GLY A 101 -0.53 -0.35 -11.04
CA GLY A 101 0.37 0.62 -10.41
C GLY A 101 0.14 0.57 -8.91
N MET A 102 1.21 0.57 -8.12
CA MET A 102 1.11 0.59 -6.67
C MET A 102 2.02 1.69 -6.15
N TRP A 103 1.44 2.58 -5.36
CA TRP A 103 2.10 3.74 -4.80
C TRP A 103 2.25 3.59 -3.30
N PHE A 104 3.36 4.12 -2.79
CA PHE A 104 3.65 4.17 -1.37
C PHE A 104 3.84 5.62 -0.96
N ARG A 105 3.32 5.99 0.20
CA ARG A 105 3.58 7.29 0.81
C ARG A 105 4.04 7.10 2.24
N ILE A 106 5.13 7.78 2.59
CA ILE A 106 5.67 7.75 3.95
C ILE A 106 5.35 9.09 4.60
N LYS A 107 4.65 9.07 5.72
CA LYS A 107 4.59 10.22 6.63
C LYS A 107 5.63 10.04 7.72
N THR A 108 6.49 11.03 7.86
CA THR A 108 7.56 11.04 8.86
C THR A 108 7.18 11.94 10.02
N PRO A 109 7.57 11.59 11.26
CA PRO A 109 7.35 12.48 12.40
C PRO A 109 8.24 13.73 12.28
N THR A 110 7.81 14.87 12.86
CA THR A 110 8.63 16.09 12.85
C THR A 110 9.91 15.97 13.69
N SER A 111 9.94 15.02 14.61
CA SER A 111 11.09 14.72 15.48
C SER A 111 11.07 13.26 15.89
N LEU A 112 12.26 12.68 16.09
CA LEU A 112 12.43 11.30 16.55
C LEU A 112 13.08 11.29 17.93
N THR A 113 12.43 10.65 18.91
CA THR A 113 13.01 10.50 20.26
C THR A 113 13.75 9.17 20.40
N VAL A 114 13.24 8.12 19.76
CA VAL A 114 13.85 6.78 19.68
C VAL A 114 14.42 6.57 18.26
N GLY A 115 15.50 5.80 18.11
CA GLY A 115 16.02 5.45 16.77
C GLY A 115 16.65 6.60 15.96
N SER A 116 16.88 7.77 16.57
CA SER A 116 17.57 8.90 15.91
C SER A 116 18.97 8.50 15.44
N GLY A 117 19.27 8.76 14.17
CA GLY A 117 20.52 8.34 13.52
C GLY A 117 20.63 6.85 13.19
N ILE A 118 19.54 6.08 13.35
CA ILE A 118 19.48 4.64 13.08
C ILE A 118 18.50 4.38 11.93
N ALA A 119 18.90 3.57 10.96
CA ALA A 119 18.02 3.12 9.88
C ALA A 119 16.83 2.33 10.45
N GLN A 120 15.62 2.69 10.03
CA GLN A 120 14.38 2.01 10.39
C GLN A 120 13.86 1.22 9.18
N THR A 121 13.36 0.01 9.41
CA THR A 121 12.88 -0.88 8.33
C THR A 121 11.43 -1.28 8.57
N ILE A 122 10.61 -1.15 7.53
CA ILE A 122 9.30 -1.75 7.41
C ILE A 122 9.30 -2.68 6.20
N THR A 123 8.71 -3.87 6.35
CA THR A 123 8.55 -4.85 5.28
C THR A 123 7.08 -4.91 4.88
N VAL A 124 6.80 -4.65 3.61
CA VAL A 124 5.48 -4.85 3.01
C VAL A 124 5.46 -6.19 2.31
N THR A 125 4.48 -7.03 2.65
CA THR A 125 4.24 -8.30 1.97
C THR A 125 2.98 -8.18 1.14
N ILE A 126 3.06 -8.56 -0.13
CA ILE A 126 1.92 -8.60 -1.03
C ILE A 126 1.75 -10.03 -1.54
N THR A 127 0.54 -10.57 -1.45
CA THR A 127 0.23 -11.96 -1.83
C THR A 127 -0.91 -11.97 -2.84
N ALA A 128 -0.72 -12.68 -3.95
CA ALA A 128 -1.78 -13.01 -4.91
C ALA A 128 -2.41 -14.36 -4.55
N TYR A 129 -3.70 -14.54 -4.81
CA TYR A 129 -4.40 -15.82 -4.65
C TYR A 129 -5.56 -16.01 -5.62
#